data_AF-A0A2A2KCZ8-F1
#
_entry.id   AF-A0A2A2KCZ8-F1
#
_cell.length_a   1.000
_cell.length_b   1.000
_cell.length_c   1.000
_cell.angle_alpha   90.00
_cell.angle_beta   90.00
_cell.angle_gamma   90.00
#
_symmetry.space_group_name_H-M   'P 1'
#
loop_
_entity.id
_entity.type
_entity.pdbx_description
1 polymer ?
#
loop_
_entity_poly.entity_id
_entity_poly.type
_entity_poly.pdbx_seq_one_letter_code
_entity_poly.pdbx_strand_id
1 'polypeptide(L)'
;MTNLLFICSRNQWRSPTAENLWRRRAGFEARSAGTSPNACRAIGPADIRWADVIFVMESKHRQRLQAEYSRLLEHKRLHVLDIPDDYR
;
A
#
# COMPACT_ATOMS: atom_id res chain seq x y z
N MET A 1 14.13 -11.97 -2.07
CA MET A 1 13.14 -11.49 -1.09
C MET A 1 12.10 -10.69 -1.85
N THR A 2 10.82 -10.77 -1.47
CA THR A 2 9.73 -10.10 -2.16
C THR A 2 9.22 -8.91 -1.35
N ASN A 3 9.14 -7.75 -1.99
CA ASN A 3 8.77 -6.50 -1.36
C ASN A 3 7.26 -6.25 -1.47
N LEU A 4 6.59 -6.18 -0.32
CA LEU A 4 5.15 -6.00 -0.18
C LEU A 4 4.84 -4.58 0.30
N LEU A 5 4.01 -3.85 -0.44
CA LEU A 5 3.57 -2.51 -0.07
C LEU A 5 2.06 -2.51 0.23
N PHE A 6 1.69 -2.14 1.45
CA PHE A 6 0.30 -2.03 1.89
C PHE A 6 -0.16 -0.57 1.92
N ILE A 7 -1.31 -0.29 1.31
CA ILE A 7 -1.80 1.08 1.10
C ILE A 7 -3.21 1.23 1.65
N CYS A 8 -3.41 2.25 2.50
CA CYS A 8 -4.74 2.70 2.91
C CYS A 8 -4.88 4.22 2.72
N SER A 9 -5.88 4.85 3.37
CA SER A 9 -6.07 6.30 3.28
C SER A 9 -5.00 7.06 4.08
N ARG A 10 -5.00 6.94 5.42
CA ARG A 10 -4.15 7.75 6.33
C ARG A 10 -2.88 7.05 6.81
N ASN A 11 -2.68 5.78 6.44
CA ASN A 11 -1.60 4.95 6.98
C ASN A 11 -1.58 4.90 8.52
N GLN A 12 -2.77 4.77 9.12
CA GLN A 12 -2.88 4.77 10.58
C GLN A 12 -3.09 3.35 11.12
N TRP A 13 -4.09 2.62 10.60
CA TRP A 13 -4.51 1.35 11.21
C TRP A 13 -4.37 0.17 10.23
N ARG A 14 -5.17 0.14 9.15
CA ARG A 14 -5.22 -1.02 8.21
C ARG A 14 -3.87 -1.38 7.58
N SER A 15 -3.19 -0.41 6.93
CA SER A 15 -1.92 -0.70 6.24
C SER A 15 -0.73 -0.92 7.20
N PRO A 16 -0.58 -0.20 8.33
CA PRO A 16 0.42 -0.54 9.34
C PRO A 16 0.24 -1.92 9.98
N THR A 17 -1.00 -2.35 10.22
CA THR A 17 -1.28 -3.69 10.75
C THR A 17 -0.79 -4.77 9.78
N ALA A 18 -1.08 -4.62 8.49
CA ALA A 18 -0.58 -5.55 7.48
C ALA A 18 0.95 -5.55 7.40
N GLU A 19 1.59 -4.38 7.42
CA GLU A 19 3.07 -4.29 7.48
C GLU A 19 3.65 -5.07 8.66
N ASN A 20 3.11 -4.86 9.87
CA ASN A 20 3.59 -5.53 11.08
C ASN A 20 3.40 -7.05 11.04
N LEU A 21 2.31 -7.53 10.43
CA LEU A 21 2.03 -8.95 10.25
C LEU A 21 3.03 -9.62 9.28
N TRP A 22 3.42 -8.92 8.23
CA TRP A 22 4.27 -9.46 7.17
C TRP A 22 5.77 -9.25 7.40
N ARG A 23 6.19 -8.20 8.12
CA ARG A 23 7.60 -7.91 8.44
C ARG A 23 8.33 -9.06 9.13
N ARG A 24 7.60 -9.91 9.87
CA ARG A 24 8.17 -11.03 10.64
C ARG A 24 8.28 -12.33 9.84
N ARG A 25 7.82 -12.36 8.59
CA ARG A 25 7.80 -13.58 7.76
C ARG A 25 9.07 -13.67 6.92
N ALA A 26 9.74 -14.82 6.96
CA ALA A 26 10.92 -15.07 6.15
C ALA A 26 10.59 -14.96 4.65
N GLY A 27 11.49 -14.35 3.88
CA GLY A 27 11.37 -14.18 2.44
C GLY A 27 10.62 -12.93 1.98
N PHE A 28 9.99 -12.19 2.89
CA PHE A 28 9.23 -10.97 2.58
C PHE A 28 9.78 -9.75 3.30
N GLU A 29 9.82 -8.62 2.61
CA GLU A 29 9.95 -7.30 3.22
C GLU A 29 8.62 -6.56 3.10
N ALA A 30 8.17 -5.92 4.18
CA ALA A 30 6.89 -5.23 4.20
C ALA A 30 7.06 -3.74 4.52
N ARG A 31 6.32 -2.90 3.79
CA ARG A 31 6.14 -1.47 4.06
C ARG A 31 4.69 -1.08 3.91
N SER A 32 4.33 0.05 4.51
CA SER A 32 3.01 0.65 4.34
C SER A 32 3.09 2.13 4.05
N ALA A 33 2.04 2.63 3.39
CA ALA A 33 1.87 4.05 3.07
C ALA A 33 0.38 4.41 2.98
N GLY A 34 0.11 5.71 2.84
CA GLY A 34 -1.22 6.29 2.72
C GLY A 34 -1.37 7.13 1.46
N THR A 35 -2.57 7.10 0.87
CA THR A 35 -2.90 7.92 -0.31
C THR A 35 -3.39 9.32 0.05
N SER A 36 -3.68 9.60 1.32
CA SER A 36 -4.10 10.93 1.76
C SER A 36 -2.87 11.84 1.95
N PRO A 37 -2.97 13.13 1.62
CA PRO A 37 -1.97 14.13 2.01
C PRO A 37 -1.77 14.19 3.53
N ASN A 38 -2.81 13.86 4.30
CA ASN A 38 -2.80 13.81 5.77
C ASN A 38 -2.43 12.41 6.30
N ALA A 39 -1.79 11.57 5.48
CA ALA A 39 -1.31 10.28 5.96
C ALA A 39 -0.10 10.45 6.86
N CYS A 40 0.02 9.61 7.90
CA CYS A 40 1.22 9.59 8.77
C CYS A 40 2.49 9.37 7.94
N ARG A 41 2.40 8.54 6.91
CA ARG A 41 3.41 8.37 5.86
C ARG A 41 2.71 8.34 4.50
N ALA A 42 2.79 9.45 3.77
CA ALA A 42 2.26 9.52 2.41
C ALA A 42 3.04 8.61 1.46
N ILE A 43 2.36 8.04 0.48
CA ILE A 43 3.01 7.26 -0.56
C ILE A 43 3.85 8.18 -1.46
N GLY A 44 5.04 7.70 -1.84
CA GLY A 44 5.87 8.34 -2.85
C GLY A 44 6.26 7.41 -4.00
N PRO A 45 6.82 7.98 -5.09
CA PRO A 45 7.34 7.20 -6.22
C PRO A 45 8.36 6.12 -5.84
N ALA A 46 9.15 6.39 -4.79
CA ALA A 46 10.14 5.44 -4.28
C ALA A 46 9.51 4.18 -3.69
N ASP A 47 8.34 4.29 -3.06
CA ASP A 47 7.62 3.15 -2.51
C ASP A 47 7.14 2.22 -3.62
N ILE A 48 6.57 2.79 -4.68
CA ILE A 48 6.06 2.04 -5.83
C ILE A 48 7.20 1.33 -6.55
N ARG A 49 8.35 2.00 -6.74
CA ARG A 49 9.53 1.37 -7.34
C ARG A 49 10.06 0.22 -6.50
N TRP A 50 10.13 0.40 -5.19
CA TRP A 50 10.62 -0.61 -4.24
C TRP A 50 9.72 -1.86 -4.18
N ALA A 51 8.39 -1.70 -4.30
CA ALA A 51 7.44 -2.79 -4.14
C ALA A 51 7.44 -3.75 -5.34
N ASP A 52 7.42 -5.06 -5.09
CA ASP A 52 7.11 -6.08 -6.11
C ASP A 52 5.60 -6.30 -6.23
N VAL A 53 4.92 -6.28 -5.07
CA VAL A 53 3.47 -6.45 -4.96
C VAL A 53 2.89 -5.34 -4.11
N ILE A 54 1.82 -4.74 -4.61
CA ILE A 54 1.11 -3.63 -3.98
C ILE A 54 -0.28 -4.12 -3.59
N PHE A 55 -0.61 -3.99 -2.31
CA PHE A 55 -1.92 -4.28 -1.77
C PHE A 55 -2.60 -3.00 -1.35
N VAL A 56 -3.80 -2.77 -1.85
CA VAL A 56 -4.62 -1.62 -1.47
C VAL A 56 -5.83 -2.11 -0.69
N MET A 57 -6.25 -1.37 0.34
CA MET A 57 -7.39 -1.80 1.17
C MET A 57 -8.72 -1.71 0.42
N GLU A 58 -8.90 -0.68 -0.39
CA GLU A 58 -10.17 -0.41 -1.08
C GLU A 58 -9.92 0.01 -2.54
N SER A 59 -10.92 -0.21 -3.40
CA SER A 59 -10.87 0.18 -4.82
C SER A 59 -10.58 1.68 -5.04
N LYS A 60 -11.00 2.55 -4.12
CA LYS A 60 -10.71 4.00 -4.17
C LYS A 60 -9.21 4.31 -4.07
N HIS A 61 -8.44 3.49 -3.35
CA HIS A 61 -6.99 3.64 -3.25
C HIS A 61 -6.32 3.25 -4.56
N ARG A 62 -6.78 2.17 -5.22
CA ARG A 62 -6.31 1.77 -6.56
C ARG A 62 -6.50 2.90 -7.56
N GLN A 63 -7.70 3.50 -7.58
CA GLN A 63 -8.00 4.60 -8.50
C GLN A 63 -7.07 5.81 -8.29
N ARG A 64 -6.82 6.19 -7.04
CA ARG A 64 -5.86 7.28 -6.73
C ARG A 64 -4.45 6.96 -7.21
N LEU A 65 -3.98 5.74 -6.95
CA LEU A 65 -2.65 5.31 -7.41
C LEU A 65 -2.54 5.32 -8.93
N GLN A 66 -3.57 4.86 -9.63
CA GLN A 66 -3.61 4.90 -11.09
C GLN A 66 -3.63 6.32 -11.64
N ALA A 67 -4.35 7.24 -10.99
CA ALA A 67 -4.37 8.64 -11.39
C ALA A 67 -3.00 9.32 -11.21
N GLU A 68 -2.34 9.10 -10.08
CA GLU A 68 -1.10 9.81 -9.72
C GLU A 68 0.18 9.12 -10.23
N TYR A 69 0.17 7.79 -10.36
CA TYR A 69 1.37 6.97 -10.60
C TYR A 69 1.20 5.94 -11.72
N SER A 70 0.25 6.13 -12.65
CA SER A 70 -0.02 5.21 -13.78
C SER A 70 1.24 4.59 -14.40
N ARG A 71 2.21 5.43 -14.80
CA ARG A 71 3.47 4.98 -15.43
C ARG A 71 4.33 4.09 -14.53
N LEU A 72 4.33 4.32 -13.22
CA LEU A 72 5.10 3.51 -12.27
C LEU A 72 4.42 2.18 -11.94
N LEU A 73 3.11 2.06 -12.22
CA LEU A 73 2.29 0.89 -11.92
C LEU A 73 2.18 -0.11 -13.07
N GLU A 74 2.59 0.25 -14.30
CA GLU A 74 2.37 -0.54 -15.52
C GLU A 74 2.86 -1.99 -15.41
N HIS A 75 3.95 -2.21 -14.68
CA HIS A 75 4.54 -3.53 -14.47
C HIS A 75 4.44 -4.03 -13.01
N LYS A 76 3.62 -3.38 -12.18
CA LYS A 76 3.47 -3.72 -10.76
C LYS A 76 2.20 -4.53 -10.54
N ARG A 77 2.31 -5.56 -9.70
CA ARG A 77 1.15 -6.36 -9.29
C ARG A 77 0.36 -5.59 -8.25
N LEU A 78 -0.83 -5.11 -8.61
CA LEU A 78 -1.72 -4.37 -7.71
C LEU A 78 -2.95 -5.22 -7.38
N HIS A 79 -3.16 -5.50 -6.10
CA HIS A 79 -4.29 -6.26 -5.57
C HIS A 79 -5.14 -5.40 -4.64
N VAL A 80 -6.46 -5.46 -4.81
CA VAL A 80 -7.43 -4.84 -3.89
C VAL A 80 -7.85 -5.91 -2.89
N LEU A 81 -7.74 -5.62 -1.59
CA LEU A 81 -8.11 -6.54 -0.51
C LEU A 81 -9.58 -6.43 -0.08
N ASP A 82 -10.26 -5.36 -0.50
CA ASP A 82 -11.64 -5.02 -0.12
C ASP A 82 -11.90 -5.06 1.40
N ILE A 83 -10.96 -4.49 2.16
CA ILE A 83 -11.04 -4.36 3.62
C ILE A 83 -11.62 -2.98 3.95
N PRO A 84 -12.88 -2.91 4.43
CA PRO A 84 -13.54 -1.66 4.77
C PRO A 84 -12.85 -0.93 5.93
N ASP A 85 -13.11 0.37 6.05
CA ASP A 85 -12.64 1.20 7.16
C ASP A 85 -13.70 1.24 8.26
N ASP A 86 -13.76 0.22 9.13
CA ASP A 86 -14.80 0.09 10.17
C ASP A 86 -14.49 0.89 11.44
N TYR A 87 -13.59 1.85 11.31
CA TYR A 87 -13.00 2.57 12.42
C TYR A 87 -13.73 3.90 12.63
N ARG A 88 -14.46 3.98 13.75
CA ARG A 88 -15.17 5.17 14.23
C ARG A 88 -14.33 5.93 15.25
#